data_AF-A0A7M4ENU0-F1
#
_entry.id   AF-A0A7M4ENU0-F1
#
_cell.length_a   1.000
_cell.length_b   1.000
_cell.length_c   1.000
_cell.angle_alpha   90.00
_cell.angle_beta   90.00
_cell.angle_gamma   90.00
#
_symmetry.space_group_name_H-M   'P 1'
#
loop_
_entity.id
_entity.type
_entity.pdbx_description
1 polymer ?
#
loop_
_entity_poly.entity_id
_entity_poly.type
_entity_poly.pdbx_seq_one_letter_code
_entity_poly.pdbx_strand_id
1 'polypeptide(L)'
;MLILNISGFTNLLFSQQVEKMSGRDLRAFITAHRTSDIDKLVVRVKNGLCSQKYKPVDYKQLYALTEEKKIASFNIKLKIRKTEQASKINKEQILLKQHHQVWWQEHKRQNIDNKSFTHHLSKERETYQRNTVDPVWQLREDLKFRLSEMQCCLSQQSSLGLQFNPVKVLEQVAFVKEQQKTILDQLNLERLALERELEEYKAKVLVYSSEKEAILFHEVPTELLALECPYPDLKTSVLREFHKLAGEYWSKLQEIDHQLKVIFRNFGWSEDDLWVFQTVISQYPSDLQRRRTLYLDMLQRYLPDKSRHELVVHEKALDRYHFTRNQHRALMLNWAQAREAFLLKAIMTIAEACAAHEAEMMLANNRRKQQEICADLKGKVLQWRAQQEEAARLEVAIAARRKEKEDEKERLQKQKEMIWRAEEKEKVRKYWAEKQQKWQELEEKDLLCLAELKKLMAEQAFKDRERVKFRQELLEKRWMEKKELALQEAHEEEERQRRLEALRQQVAIVAEFDPARMMADTVASKARMGIGTEEEFILQRPLFKLHTYSEQQIISDPRVRIELALREAELHNTLYAKEILPKIPPLKLPRRDMESTVFKI
;
A
#
# COMPACT_ATOMS: atom_id res chain seq x y z
N MET A 1 31.11 40.18 34.82
CA MET A 1 31.96 41.31 34.38
C MET A 1 33.29 41.27 35.12
N LEU A 2 34.32 41.88 34.52
CA LEU A 2 35.68 42.15 35.02
C LEU A 2 35.97 41.92 36.52
N ILE A 3 36.68 40.83 36.83
CA ILE A 3 37.64 40.77 37.95
C ILE A 3 38.93 40.14 37.39
N LEU A 4 40.07 40.79 37.60
CA LEU A 4 41.36 40.43 36.99
C LEU A 4 42.06 39.28 37.74
N ASN A 5 42.73 38.40 36.99
CA ASN A 5 43.54 37.31 37.53
C ASN A 5 44.84 37.83 38.18
N ILE A 6 44.84 38.03 39.49
CA ILE A 6 46.06 38.33 40.26
C ILE A 6 46.81 37.03 40.58
N SER A 7 47.41 36.42 39.55
CA SER A 7 48.32 35.27 39.66
C SER A 7 49.64 35.44 38.89
N GLY A 8 49.77 36.45 38.03
CA GLY A 8 50.99 36.72 37.26
C GLY A 8 52.08 37.56 37.96
N PHE A 9 51.86 38.00 39.20
CA PHE A 9 52.61 39.10 39.82
C PHE A 9 53.69 38.69 40.86
N THR A 10 54.32 37.51 40.70
CA THR A 10 55.46 37.08 41.54
C THR A 10 56.72 36.65 40.77
N ASN A 11 56.82 36.92 39.46
CA ASN A 11 58.01 36.62 38.64
C ASN A 11 58.51 37.85 37.83
N LEU A 12 58.10 39.07 38.21
CA LEU A 12 58.35 40.29 37.43
C LEU A 12 58.97 41.45 38.24
N LEU A 13 59.71 41.12 39.30
CA LEU A 13 60.50 42.08 40.10
C LEU A 13 61.95 41.59 40.38
N PHE A 14 62.49 40.72 39.53
CA PHE A 14 63.89 40.29 39.58
C PHE A 14 64.61 40.35 38.20
N SER A 15 64.10 41.17 37.28
CA SER A 15 64.70 41.42 35.95
C SER A 15 64.53 42.87 35.48
N GLN A 16 64.69 43.84 36.39
CA GLN A 16 64.65 45.27 36.03
C GLN A 16 65.82 46.09 36.62
N GLN A 17 66.96 45.43 36.83
CA GLN A 17 68.25 46.12 37.03
C GLN A 17 69.45 45.35 36.46
N VAL A 18 69.24 44.60 35.38
CA VAL A 18 70.32 44.33 34.42
C VAL A 18 70.35 45.53 33.48
N GLU A 19 71.14 46.52 33.85
CA GLU A 19 71.35 47.71 33.03
C GLU A 19 72.01 47.29 31.71
N LYS A 20 71.47 47.74 30.58
CA LYS A 20 72.06 47.46 29.27
C LYS A 20 73.35 48.26 29.13
N MET A 21 74.48 47.67 29.53
CA MET A 21 75.81 48.08 29.11
C MET A 21 75.92 47.90 27.59
N SER A 22 75.37 48.85 26.85
CA SER A 22 75.50 48.92 25.40
C SER A 22 76.95 49.22 25.04
N GLY A 23 77.55 48.38 24.19
CA GLY A 23 78.95 48.51 23.76
C GLY A 23 79.15 49.70 22.82
N ARG A 24 79.07 50.93 23.36
CA ARG A 24 79.20 52.19 22.61
C ARG A 24 79.99 53.27 23.38
N ASP A 25 81.06 52.89 24.09
CA ASP A 25 82.05 53.86 24.58
C ASP A 25 83.50 53.35 24.55
N LEU A 26 83.79 52.41 23.62
CA LEU A 26 85.17 52.09 23.24
C LEU A 26 85.73 53.19 22.34
N ARG A 27 86.22 54.28 22.95
CA ARG A 27 87.11 55.21 22.25
C ARG A 27 88.35 54.45 21.79
N ALA A 28 88.62 54.45 20.48
CA ALA A 28 89.85 53.90 19.94
C ALA A 28 91.06 54.62 20.58
N PHE A 29 92.05 53.85 21.05
CA PHE A 29 93.29 54.42 21.57
C PHE A 29 94.09 55.05 20.43
N ILE A 30 94.22 56.37 20.44
CA ILE A 30 95.02 57.12 19.47
C ILE A 30 96.50 56.90 19.80
N THR A 31 97.14 55.98 19.08
CA THR A 31 98.56 55.59 19.23
C THR A 31 99.53 56.52 18.49
N ALA A 32 99.11 57.77 18.21
CA ALA A 32 99.93 58.79 17.56
C ALA A 32 100.26 59.93 18.54
N HIS A 33 101.45 59.86 19.15
CA HIS A 33 101.97 60.92 20.00
C HIS A 33 102.58 62.04 19.15
N ARG A 34 102.28 63.31 19.47
CA ARG A 34 103.03 64.46 18.93
C ARG A 34 104.30 64.64 19.76
N THR A 35 105.40 64.98 19.11
CA THR A 35 106.72 65.16 19.76
C THR A 35 106.71 66.18 20.90
N SER A 36 105.77 67.15 20.87
CA SER A 36 105.51 68.14 21.92
C SER A 36 104.99 67.60 23.27
N ASP A 37 104.74 66.29 23.40
CA ASP A 37 104.22 65.69 24.64
C ASP A 37 105.28 64.87 25.41
N ILE A 38 106.49 64.69 24.86
CA ILE A 38 107.59 63.97 25.53
C ILE A 38 108.07 64.76 26.77
N ASP A 39 108.29 66.07 26.65
CA ASP A 39 108.71 66.93 27.77
C ASP A 39 107.67 66.95 28.90
N LYS A 40 106.38 66.92 28.54
CA LYS A 40 105.26 66.83 29.49
C LYS A 40 105.21 65.47 30.20
N LEU A 41 105.77 64.42 29.60
CA LEU A 41 105.96 63.11 30.23
C LEU A 41 107.10 63.16 31.25
N VAL A 42 108.24 63.75 30.88
CA VAL A 42 109.41 63.89 31.78
C VAL A 42 109.05 64.70 33.04
N VAL A 43 108.27 65.77 32.91
CA VAL A 43 107.77 66.56 34.05
C VAL A 43 106.83 65.75 34.96
N ARG A 44 106.02 64.83 34.42
CA ARG A 44 105.16 63.91 35.21
C ARG A 44 105.90 62.77 35.91
N VAL A 45 107.14 62.49 35.53
CA VAL A 45 108.00 61.50 36.22
C VAL A 45 108.79 62.17 37.34
N LYS A 46 109.27 63.40 37.13
CA LYS A 46 110.00 64.17 38.18
C LYS A 46 109.08 64.68 39.29
N ASN A 47 107.87 65.15 38.95
CA ASN A 47 106.85 65.50 39.93
C ASN A 47 105.87 64.32 40.02
N GLY A 48 105.91 63.57 41.13
CA GLY A 48 105.28 62.26 41.26
C GLY A 48 103.78 62.19 40.94
N LEU A 49 103.30 60.98 40.62
CA LEU A 49 102.01 60.65 39.97
C LEU A 49 100.70 61.00 40.74
N CYS A 50 100.74 61.94 41.67
CA CYS A 50 99.58 62.46 42.41
C CYS A 50 98.70 63.39 41.52
N SER A 51 97.87 62.79 40.68
CA SER A 51 96.82 63.51 39.94
C SER A 51 95.78 64.10 40.89
N GLN A 52 95.85 65.42 41.14
CA GLN A 52 94.91 66.16 42.01
C GLN A 52 93.44 66.14 41.54
N LYS A 53 93.13 65.53 40.39
CA LYS A 53 91.74 65.39 39.90
C LYS A 53 90.91 64.35 40.65
N TYR A 54 91.53 63.47 41.42
CA TYR A 54 90.83 62.42 42.18
C TYR A 54 91.07 62.61 43.68
N LYS A 55 89.99 62.77 44.44
CA LYS A 55 90.04 62.70 45.90
C LYS A 55 90.47 61.28 46.31
N PRO A 56 91.25 61.11 47.40
CA PRO A 56 91.57 59.78 47.90
C PRO A 56 90.27 59.02 48.23
N VAL A 57 90.17 57.78 47.75
CA VAL A 57 89.00 56.93 47.99
C VAL A 57 89.00 56.50 49.45
N ASP A 58 87.99 56.94 50.21
CA ASP A 58 87.80 56.44 51.57
C ASP A 58 87.22 55.02 51.53
N TYR A 59 88.12 54.04 51.61
CA TYR A 59 87.77 52.63 51.69
C TYR A 59 86.94 52.29 52.94
N LYS A 60 87.00 53.08 54.02
CA LYS A 60 86.12 52.90 55.19
C LYS A 60 84.69 53.31 54.86
N GLN A 61 84.51 54.44 54.16
CA GLN A 61 83.21 54.89 53.68
C GLN A 61 82.61 53.90 52.66
N LEU A 62 83.42 53.38 51.72
CA LEU A 62 82.96 52.39 50.74
C LEU A 62 82.62 51.04 51.38
N TYR A 63 83.38 50.61 52.40
CA TYR A 63 83.05 49.43 53.20
C TYR A 63 81.75 49.63 53.98
N ALA A 64 81.56 50.77 54.65
CA ALA A 64 80.33 51.11 55.35
C ALA A 64 79.10 51.08 54.42
N LEU A 65 79.18 51.73 53.25
CA LEU A 65 78.14 51.66 52.22
C LEU A 65 77.87 50.23 51.75
N THR A 66 78.90 49.37 51.68
CA THR A 66 78.73 47.96 51.30
C THR A 66 78.02 47.14 52.38
N GLU A 67 78.36 47.34 53.66
CA GLU A 67 77.65 46.72 54.78
C GLU A 67 76.21 47.24 54.92
N GLU A 68 75.97 48.55 54.74
CA GLU A 68 74.62 49.12 54.66
C GLU A 68 73.77 48.45 53.57
N LYS A 69 74.34 48.22 52.37
CA LYS A 69 73.63 47.51 51.29
C LYS A 69 73.42 46.02 51.59
N LYS A 70 74.35 45.34 52.27
CA LYS A 70 74.16 43.96 52.77
C LYS A 70 73.02 43.90 53.80
N ILE A 71 73.01 44.81 54.78
CA ILE A 71 71.97 44.92 55.81
C ILE A 71 70.61 45.25 55.18
N ALA A 72 70.55 46.19 54.23
CA ALA A 72 69.34 46.51 53.49
C ALA A 72 68.82 45.30 52.69
N SER A 73 69.71 44.56 52.01
CA SER A 73 69.36 43.33 51.28
C SER A 73 68.83 42.23 52.21
N PHE A 74 69.47 42.04 53.38
CA PHE A 74 68.99 41.12 54.41
C PHE A 74 67.60 41.53 54.93
N ASN A 75 67.37 42.82 55.18
CA ASN A 75 66.08 43.35 55.62
C ASN A 75 64.99 43.18 54.55
N ILE A 76 65.30 43.36 53.27
CA ILE A 76 64.39 43.08 52.15
C ILE A 76 64.07 41.57 52.09
N LYS A 77 65.07 40.69 52.18
CA LYS A 77 64.89 39.22 52.20
C LYS A 77 64.06 38.75 53.40
N LEU A 78 64.24 39.38 54.57
CA LEU A 78 63.43 39.14 55.76
C LEU A 78 61.98 39.63 55.57
N LYS A 79 61.77 40.79 54.94
CA LYS A 79 60.44 41.33 54.63
C LYS A 79 59.69 40.42 53.65
N ILE A 80 60.36 39.94 52.60
CA ILE A 80 59.80 38.98 51.63
C ILE A 80 59.33 37.70 52.35
N ARG A 81 60.20 37.07 53.15
CA ARG A 81 59.85 35.88 53.95
C ARG A 81 58.64 36.11 54.87
N LYS A 82 58.58 37.28 55.55
CA LYS A 82 57.42 37.65 56.39
C LYS A 82 56.14 37.81 55.56
N THR A 83 56.20 38.42 54.37
CA THR A 83 55.02 38.54 53.49
C THR A 83 54.60 37.20 52.88
N GLU A 84 55.52 36.29 52.59
CA GLU A 84 55.21 34.93 52.15
C GLU A 84 54.51 34.13 53.26
N GLN A 85 55.01 34.20 54.49
CA GLN A 85 54.39 33.57 55.66
C GLN A 85 52.99 34.13 55.92
N ALA A 86 52.82 35.45 55.92
CA ALA A 86 51.50 36.08 56.05
C ALA A 86 50.54 35.70 54.90
N SER A 87 51.04 35.57 53.67
CA SER A 87 50.23 35.09 52.53
C SER A 87 49.79 33.64 52.69
N LYS A 88 50.67 32.75 53.19
CA LYS A 88 50.33 31.35 53.50
C LYS A 88 49.26 31.27 54.59
N ILE A 89 49.46 31.95 55.72
CA ILE A 89 48.53 31.98 56.85
C ILE A 89 47.16 32.52 56.41
N ASN A 90 47.11 33.61 55.64
CA ASN A 90 45.84 34.17 55.15
C ASN A 90 45.10 33.19 54.20
N LYS A 91 45.82 32.53 53.28
CA LYS A 91 45.23 31.48 52.42
C LYS A 91 44.64 30.33 53.22
N GLU A 92 45.34 29.86 54.25
CA GLU A 92 44.86 28.81 55.13
C GLU A 92 43.64 29.26 55.96
N GLN A 93 43.66 30.48 56.52
CA GLN A 93 42.48 31.05 57.21
C GLN A 93 41.25 31.18 56.30
N ILE A 94 41.44 31.48 55.01
CA ILE A 94 40.34 31.51 54.03
C ILE A 94 39.80 30.10 53.77
N LEU A 95 40.66 29.09 53.56
CA LEU A 95 40.25 27.70 53.39
C LEU A 95 39.52 27.17 54.63
N LEU A 96 40.06 27.39 55.83
CA LEU A 96 39.43 26.97 57.08
C LEU A 96 38.05 27.60 57.30
N LYS A 97 37.85 28.88 56.90
CA LYS A 97 36.51 29.51 56.92
C LYS A 97 35.54 28.84 55.96
N GLN A 98 35.99 28.48 54.75
CA GLN A 98 35.16 27.78 53.76
C GLN A 98 34.79 26.36 54.21
N HIS A 99 35.76 25.60 54.74
CA HIS A 99 35.54 24.28 55.32
C HIS A 99 34.60 24.34 56.53
N HIS A 100 34.79 25.31 57.43
CA HIS A 100 33.91 25.48 58.59
C HIS A 100 32.48 25.83 58.16
N GLN A 101 32.29 26.65 57.12
CA GLN A 101 30.95 26.94 56.58
C GLN A 101 30.24 25.68 56.07
N VAL A 102 30.94 24.81 55.31
CA VAL A 102 30.40 23.52 54.83
C VAL A 102 30.07 22.61 56.02
N TRP A 103 31.00 22.46 56.97
CA TRP A 103 30.80 21.62 58.14
C TRP A 103 29.64 22.11 59.04
N TRP A 104 29.41 23.43 59.13
CA TRP A 104 28.27 24.00 59.86
C TRP A 104 26.92 23.68 59.16
N GLN A 105 26.91 23.64 57.83
CA GLN A 105 25.73 23.25 57.05
C GLN A 105 25.43 21.74 57.21
N GLU A 106 26.43 20.87 57.06
CA GLU A 106 26.26 19.43 57.25
C GLU A 106 25.96 19.07 58.71
N HIS A 107 26.59 19.71 59.69
CA HIS A 107 26.22 19.54 61.10
C HIS A 107 24.76 19.95 61.34
N LYS A 108 24.27 21.05 60.75
CA LYS A 108 22.85 21.43 60.85
C LYS A 108 21.93 20.36 60.24
N ARG A 109 22.27 19.81 59.07
CA ARG A 109 21.55 18.73 58.41
C ARG A 109 21.53 17.46 59.26
N GLN A 110 22.70 16.93 59.63
CA GLN A 110 22.84 15.74 60.47
C GLN A 110 22.12 15.90 61.81
N ASN A 111 22.10 17.10 62.40
CA ASN A 111 21.38 17.40 63.65
C ASN A 111 19.85 17.36 63.45
N ILE A 112 19.33 17.74 62.28
CA ILE A 112 17.90 17.57 61.94
C ILE A 112 17.56 16.08 61.72
N ASP A 113 18.36 15.37 60.91
CA ASP A 113 18.14 13.95 60.60
C ASP A 113 18.22 13.09 61.87
N ASN A 114 19.23 13.33 62.70
CA ASN A 114 19.44 12.65 63.98
C ASN A 114 18.38 13.05 65.02
N LYS A 115 17.84 14.29 65.02
CA LYS A 115 16.67 14.65 65.84
C LYS A 115 15.40 13.89 65.45
N SER A 116 15.16 13.69 64.15
CA SER A 116 14.04 12.88 63.68
C SER A 116 14.18 11.42 64.17
N PHE A 117 15.36 10.84 63.98
CA PHE A 117 15.65 9.46 64.38
C PHE A 117 15.63 9.26 65.91
N THR A 118 16.27 10.15 66.68
CA THR A 118 16.23 10.09 68.15
C THR A 118 14.84 10.36 68.72
N HIS A 119 14.00 11.17 68.08
CA HIS A 119 12.61 11.32 68.49
C HIS A 119 11.80 10.03 68.26
N HIS A 120 12.03 9.34 67.14
CA HIS A 120 11.44 8.02 66.87
C HIS A 120 11.85 7.00 67.93
N LEU A 121 13.16 6.85 68.16
CA LEU A 121 13.72 5.95 69.18
C LEU A 121 13.31 6.34 70.61
N SER A 122 13.11 7.63 70.91
CA SER A 122 12.58 8.08 72.20
C SER A 122 11.14 7.63 72.36
N LYS A 123 10.28 7.85 71.36
CA LYS A 123 8.89 7.42 71.37
C LYS A 123 8.75 5.90 71.53
N GLU A 124 9.57 5.12 70.82
CA GLU A 124 9.63 3.67 70.94
C GLU A 124 10.11 3.24 72.34
N ARG A 125 11.19 3.85 72.85
CA ARG A 125 11.70 3.62 74.21
C ARG A 125 10.68 3.98 75.28
N GLU A 126 9.94 5.07 75.12
CA GLU A 126 8.87 5.50 76.02
C GLU A 126 7.68 4.53 76.00
N THR A 127 7.32 3.98 74.83
CA THR A 127 6.32 2.90 74.77
C THR A 127 6.82 1.61 75.41
N TYR A 128 8.07 1.22 75.18
CA TYR A 128 8.66 0.04 75.83
C TYR A 128 8.76 0.21 77.35
N GLN A 129 9.22 1.37 77.82
CA GLN A 129 9.29 1.70 79.25
C GLN A 129 7.89 1.65 79.89
N ARG A 130 6.88 2.27 79.26
CA ARG A 130 5.49 2.24 79.74
C ARG A 130 4.89 0.84 79.78
N ASN A 131 5.30 -0.05 78.87
CA ASN A 131 4.76 -1.40 78.76
C ASN A 131 5.49 -2.44 79.64
N THR A 132 6.79 -2.24 79.94
CA THR A 132 7.65 -3.27 80.56
C THR A 132 8.33 -2.81 81.86
N VAL A 133 8.52 -1.51 82.07
CA VAL A 133 9.22 -0.95 83.23
C VAL A 133 8.23 -0.31 84.21
N ASP A 134 7.30 0.51 83.72
CA ASP A 134 6.31 1.19 84.56
C ASP A 134 5.43 0.22 85.38
N PRO A 135 4.96 -0.95 84.86
CA PRO A 135 4.22 -1.92 85.66
C PRO A 135 5.03 -2.53 86.81
N VAL A 136 6.36 -2.60 86.66
CA VAL A 136 7.29 -3.15 87.67
C VAL A 136 7.62 -2.09 88.72
N TRP A 137 7.64 -0.80 88.34
CA TRP A 137 7.66 0.30 89.29
C TRP A 137 6.34 0.45 90.04
N GLN A 138 5.19 0.30 89.36
CA GLN A 138 3.88 0.23 90.01
C GLN A 138 3.86 -0.90 91.04
N LEU A 139 4.27 -2.12 90.67
CA LEU A 139 4.42 -3.22 91.63
C LEU A 139 5.35 -2.87 92.80
N ARG A 140 6.47 -2.16 92.57
CA ARG A 140 7.38 -1.73 93.64
C ARG A 140 6.72 -0.75 94.61
N GLU A 141 5.97 0.23 94.10
CA GLU A 141 5.29 1.22 94.94
C GLU A 141 4.06 0.60 95.64
N ASP A 142 3.32 -0.30 94.98
CA ASP A 142 2.29 -1.16 95.59
C ASP A 142 2.84 -1.94 96.79
N LEU A 143 4.01 -2.58 96.63
CA LEU A 143 4.66 -3.33 97.69
C LEU A 143 5.06 -2.43 98.86
N LYS A 144 5.62 -1.24 98.60
CA LYS A 144 5.93 -0.25 99.65
C LYS A 144 4.66 0.23 100.35
N PHE A 145 3.61 0.54 99.60
CA PHE A 145 2.34 1.03 100.13
C PHE A 145 1.74 -0.02 101.07
N ARG A 146 1.61 -1.28 100.61
CA ARG A 146 1.17 -2.42 101.42
C ARG A 146 2.03 -2.62 102.68
N LEU A 147 3.35 -2.48 102.59
CA LEU A 147 4.25 -2.54 103.75
C LEU A 147 4.02 -1.38 104.73
N SER A 148 3.71 -0.17 104.24
CA SER A 148 3.36 0.97 105.10
C SER A 148 1.96 0.85 105.72
N GLU A 149 0.98 0.30 104.99
CA GLU A 149 -0.32 -0.07 105.55
C GLU A 149 -0.16 -1.09 106.68
N MET A 150 0.64 -2.14 106.48
CA MET A 150 0.95 -3.11 107.55
C MET A 150 1.56 -2.43 108.79
N GLN A 151 2.46 -1.46 108.60
CA GLN A 151 3.04 -0.71 109.73
C GLN A 151 2.04 0.21 110.43
N CYS A 152 1.09 0.81 109.70
CA CYS A 152 -0.02 1.58 110.28
C CYS A 152 -1.04 0.69 111.01
N CYS A 153 -1.42 -0.45 110.44
CA CYS A 153 -2.31 -1.43 111.09
C CYS A 153 -1.69 -2.08 112.34
N LEU A 154 -0.36 -2.14 112.42
CA LEU A 154 0.35 -2.58 113.64
C LEU A 154 0.40 -1.50 114.73
N SER A 155 0.25 -0.20 114.40
CA SER A 155 0.20 0.89 115.39
C SER A 155 -1.23 1.25 115.82
N GLN A 156 -2.23 1.04 114.97
CA GLN A 156 -3.64 1.21 115.29
C GLN A 156 -4.30 -0.11 115.69
N GLN A 157 -4.37 -0.37 117.00
CA GLN A 157 -5.07 -1.54 117.56
C GLN A 157 -6.60 -1.41 117.48
N SER A 158 -7.16 -1.51 116.26
CA SER A 158 -8.59 -1.71 116.05
C SER A 158 -8.86 -2.66 114.88
N SER A 159 -9.78 -3.59 115.09
CA SER A 159 -9.98 -4.71 114.18
C SER A 159 -10.94 -4.38 113.02
N LEU A 160 -10.39 -4.03 111.86
CA LEU A 160 -11.06 -4.24 110.57
C LEU A 160 -10.19 -5.16 109.70
N GLY A 161 -10.76 -6.25 109.19
CA GLY A 161 -10.00 -7.36 108.63
C GLY A 161 -9.52 -7.14 107.19
N LEU A 162 -8.28 -6.71 107.00
CA LEU A 162 -7.56 -6.90 105.74
C LEU A 162 -6.84 -8.26 105.76
N GLN A 163 -7.25 -9.18 104.87
CA GLN A 163 -6.55 -10.46 104.68
C GLN A 163 -5.25 -10.27 103.89
N PHE A 164 -4.24 -9.64 104.50
CA PHE A 164 -2.91 -9.54 103.88
C PHE A 164 -2.23 -10.92 103.86
N ASN A 165 -2.24 -11.57 102.69
CA ASN A 165 -1.60 -12.87 102.49
C ASN A 165 -0.21 -12.68 101.86
N PRO A 166 0.90 -12.82 102.62
CA PRO A 166 2.25 -12.58 102.10
C PRO A 166 2.68 -13.62 101.06
N VAL A 167 2.12 -14.84 101.08
CA VAL A 167 2.45 -15.90 100.12
C VAL A 167 2.00 -15.48 98.72
N LYS A 168 0.75 -15.00 98.58
CA LYS A 168 0.22 -14.47 97.31
C LYS A 168 1.02 -13.28 96.76
N VAL A 169 1.60 -12.47 97.64
CA VAL A 169 2.44 -11.34 97.24
C VAL A 169 3.82 -11.81 96.76
N LEU A 170 4.41 -12.83 97.40
CA LEU A 170 5.64 -13.47 96.92
C LEU A 170 5.43 -14.22 95.59
N GLU A 171 4.30 -14.90 95.42
CA GLU A 171 3.87 -15.52 94.15
C GLU A 171 3.76 -14.46 93.04
N GLN A 172 3.08 -13.34 93.30
CA GLN A 172 2.97 -12.22 92.35
C GLN A 172 4.34 -11.65 91.95
N VAL A 173 5.27 -11.51 92.91
CA VAL A 173 6.65 -11.02 92.64
C VAL A 173 7.50 -12.05 91.90
N ALA A 174 7.33 -13.34 92.16
CA ALA A 174 8.00 -14.41 91.42
C ALA A 174 7.52 -14.45 89.96
N PHE A 175 6.20 -14.41 89.76
CA PHE A 175 5.57 -14.38 88.44
C PHE A 175 6.04 -13.19 87.59
N VAL A 176 6.07 -11.97 88.14
CA VAL A 176 6.55 -10.79 87.40
C VAL A 176 8.04 -10.87 87.08
N LYS A 177 8.87 -11.46 87.94
CA LYS A 177 10.29 -11.72 87.62
C LYS A 177 10.46 -12.74 86.49
N GLU A 178 9.62 -13.77 86.46
CA GLU A 178 9.62 -14.78 85.40
C GLU A 178 9.13 -14.20 84.06
N GLN A 179 8.10 -13.34 84.09
CA GLN A 179 7.67 -12.57 82.91
C GLN A 179 8.79 -11.63 82.40
N GLN A 180 9.43 -10.85 83.29
CA GLN A 180 10.56 -9.99 82.91
C GLN A 180 11.71 -10.78 82.29
N LYS A 181 12.07 -11.94 82.89
CA LYS A 181 13.09 -12.82 82.33
C LYS A 181 12.70 -13.31 80.94
N THR A 182 11.46 -13.78 80.78
CA THR A 182 10.93 -14.27 79.49
C THR A 182 11.02 -13.20 78.40
N ILE A 183 10.66 -11.95 78.71
CA ILE A 183 10.77 -10.81 77.79
C ILE A 183 12.24 -10.52 77.43
N LEU A 184 13.15 -10.55 78.41
CA LEU A 184 14.59 -10.34 78.15
C LEU A 184 15.20 -11.48 77.31
N ASP A 185 14.80 -12.73 77.55
CA ASP A 185 15.25 -13.89 76.76
C ASP A 185 14.72 -13.79 75.32
N GLN A 186 13.45 -13.38 75.13
CA GLN A 186 12.85 -13.09 73.81
C GLN A 186 13.60 -11.97 73.06
N LEU A 187 13.83 -10.81 73.69
CA LEU A 187 14.55 -9.69 73.07
C LEU A 187 16.00 -10.03 72.69
N ASN A 188 16.67 -10.92 73.44
CA ASN A 188 17.98 -11.42 73.07
C ASN A 188 17.92 -12.34 71.85
N LEU A 189 16.89 -13.20 71.74
CA LEU A 189 16.67 -14.05 70.57
C LEU A 189 16.32 -13.23 69.32
N GLU A 190 15.50 -12.18 69.46
CA GLU A 190 15.18 -11.23 68.39
C GLU A 190 16.44 -10.48 67.90
N ARG A 191 17.26 -9.95 68.82
CA ARG A 191 18.54 -9.31 68.45
C ARG A 191 19.45 -10.28 67.70
N LEU A 192 19.60 -11.52 68.19
CA LEU A 192 20.39 -12.56 67.53
C LEU A 192 19.78 -13.02 66.19
N ALA A 193 18.47 -12.91 66.00
CA ALA A 193 17.83 -13.14 64.70
C ALA A 193 18.20 -12.02 63.71
N LEU A 194 17.99 -10.75 64.08
CA LEU A 194 18.32 -9.58 63.27
C LEU A 194 19.82 -9.50 62.92
N GLU A 195 20.71 -9.81 63.87
CA GLU A 195 22.16 -9.91 63.63
C GLU A 195 22.49 -10.97 62.55
N ARG A 196 21.79 -12.12 62.56
CA ARG A 196 21.96 -13.17 61.54
C ARG A 196 21.32 -12.78 60.21
N GLU A 197 20.15 -12.17 60.21
CA GLU A 197 19.48 -11.68 59.00
C GLU A 197 20.32 -10.62 58.28
N LEU A 198 21.02 -9.75 59.00
CA LEU A 198 21.91 -8.74 58.42
C LEU A 198 23.13 -9.38 57.72
N GLU A 199 23.81 -10.34 58.36
CA GLU A 199 24.96 -11.01 57.73
C GLU A 199 24.53 -11.95 56.60
N GLU A 200 23.37 -12.61 56.74
CA GLU A 200 22.77 -13.40 55.66
C GLU A 200 22.34 -12.48 54.50
N TYR A 201 21.84 -11.27 54.75
CA TYR A 201 21.52 -10.29 53.69
C TYR A 201 22.79 -9.82 52.96
N LYS A 202 23.88 -9.52 53.67
CA LYS A 202 25.19 -9.22 53.06
C LYS A 202 25.66 -10.36 52.14
N ALA A 203 25.61 -11.61 52.62
CA ALA A 203 25.97 -12.79 51.83
C ALA A 203 25.03 -12.99 50.63
N LYS A 204 23.72 -12.84 50.82
CA LYS A 204 22.69 -12.94 49.79
C LYS A 204 22.90 -11.93 48.67
N VAL A 205 23.20 -10.67 48.99
CA VAL A 205 23.46 -9.61 47.99
C VAL A 205 24.67 -9.92 47.09
N LEU A 206 25.68 -10.61 47.61
CA LEU A 206 26.88 -10.98 46.85
C LEU A 206 26.70 -12.22 45.94
N VAL A 207 25.79 -13.14 46.29
CA VAL A 207 25.64 -14.43 45.58
C VAL A 207 24.36 -14.49 44.73
N TYR A 208 23.23 -13.98 45.23
CA TYR A 208 21.93 -14.18 44.56
C TYR A 208 21.67 -13.29 43.35
N SER A 209 22.47 -12.24 43.09
CA SER A 209 22.27 -11.41 41.90
C SER A 209 22.59 -12.24 40.65
N SER A 210 23.85 -12.64 40.48
CA SER A 210 24.40 -13.20 39.23
C SER A 210 23.63 -14.40 38.68
N GLU A 211 23.11 -15.28 39.53
CA GLU A 211 22.44 -16.51 39.09
C GLU A 211 20.93 -16.32 38.86
N LYS A 212 20.23 -15.55 39.72
CA LYS A 212 18.80 -15.25 39.49
C LYS A 212 18.61 -14.25 38.36
N GLU A 213 19.49 -13.26 38.23
CA GLU A 213 19.47 -12.31 37.11
C GLU A 213 19.65 -13.04 35.77
N ALA A 214 20.49 -14.08 35.71
CA ALA A 214 20.66 -14.92 34.52
C ALA A 214 19.39 -15.69 34.14
N ILE A 215 18.70 -16.29 35.12
CA ILE A 215 17.44 -17.04 34.91
C ILE A 215 16.34 -16.08 34.44
N LEU A 216 16.11 -14.99 35.18
CA LEU A 216 15.10 -13.95 34.89
C LEU A 216 15.34 -13.21 33.56
N PHE A 217 16.53 -13.31 32.98
CA PHE A 217 16.84 -12.79 31.66
C PHE A 217 16.37 -13.68 30.51
N HIS A 218 16.45 -15.00 30.69
CA HIS A 218 16.15 -15.99 29.65
C HIS A 218 14.77 -16.65 29.84
N GLU A 219 14.13 -16.44 30.99
CA GLU A 219 12.77 -16.87 31.26
C GLU A 219 11.80 -16.28 30.23
N VAL A 220 11.18 -17.16 29.43
CA VAL A 220 10.22 -16.78 28.40
C VAL A 220 8.93 -16.30 29.08
N PRO A 221 8.46 -15.08 28.81
CA PRO A 221 7.25 -14.54 29.44
C PRO A 221 6.03 -15.43 29.18
N THR A 222 5.26 -15.67 30.24
CA THR A 222 4.13 -16.62 30.25
C THR A 222 3.09 -16.31 29.18
N GLU A 223 2.91 -15.04 28.84
CA GLU A 223 2.04 -14.55 27.77
C GLU A 223 2.44 -15.13 26.41
N LEU A 224 3.74 -15.23 26.13
CA LEU A 224 4.27 -15.77 24.87
C LEU A 224 4.19 -17.31 24.80
N LEU A 225 4.24 -17.97 25.96
CA LEU A 225 4.02 -19.42 26.08
C LEU A 225 2.54 -19.78 25.91
N ALA A 226 1.64 -19.00 26.50
CA ALA A 226 0.19 -19.22 26.50
C ALA A 226 -0.50 -18.94 25.15
N LEU A 227 0.11 -18.16 24.25
CA LEU A 227 -0.45 -17.89 22.92
C LEU A 227 -0.61 -19.16 22.08
N GLU A 228 -1.85 -19.50 21.74
CA GLU A 228 -2.16 -20.46 20.69
C GLU A 228 -1.80 -19.86 19.32
N CYS A 229 -1.19 -20.66 18.45
CA CYS A 229 -0.77 -20.22 17.12
C CYS A 229 -0.93 -21.39 16.13
N PRO A 230 -1.70 -21.24 15.02
CA PRO A 230 -1.87 -22.28 14.01
C PRO A 230 -0.57 -22.74 13.33
N TYR A 231 0.48 -21.90 13.36
CA TYR A 231 1.74 -22.13 12.66
C TYR A 231 2.88 -22.38 13.67
N PRO A 232 3.26 -23.64 13.97
CA PRO A 232 4.28 -23.94 14.97
C PRO A 232 5.67 -23.41 14.60
N ASP A 233 5.97 -23.32 13.30
CA ASP A 233 7.22 -22.74 12.80
C ASP A 233 7.31 -21.22 13.10
N LEU A 234 6.17 -20.51 13.08
CA LEU A 234 6.13 -19.11 13.48
C LEU A 234 6.37 -18.97 15.00
N LYS A 235 5.68 -19.76 15.83
CA LYS A 235 5.86 -19.72 17.30
C LYS A 235 7.31 -20.06 17.69
N THR A 236 7.93 -21.07 17.08
CA THR A 236 9.34 -21.43 17.35
C THR A 236 10.33 -20.40 16.81
N SER A 237 10.04 -19.73 15.69
CA SER A 237 10.84 -18.61 15.17
C SER A 237 10.81 -17.40 16.11
N VAL A 238 9.62 -17.00 16.57
CA VAL A 238 9.43 -15.91 17.55
C VAL A 238 10.15 -16.21 18.86
N LEU A 239 10.03 -17.45 19.38
CA LEU A 239 10.78 -17.88 20.57
C LEU A 239 12.30 -17.84 20.34
N ARG A 240 12.81 -18.17 19.16
CA ARG A 240 14.24 -18.12 18.85
C ARG A 240 14.78 -16.69 18.86
N GLU A 241 14.07 -15.75 18.25
CA GLU A 241 14.45 -14.34 18.25
C GLU A 241 14.34 -13.70 19.65
N PHE A 242 13.42 -14.16 20.51
CA PHE A 242 13.39 -13.78 21.93
C PHE A 242 14.68 -14.18 22.67
N HIS A 243 15.07 -15.46 22.59
CA HIS A 243 16.27 -15.95 23.28
C HIS A 243 17.56 -15.29 22.76
N LYS A 244 17.61 -14.98 21.46
CA LYS A 244 18.71 -14.22 20.84
C LYS A 244 18.77 -12.78 21.37
N LEU A 245 17.64 -12.08 21.45
CA LEU A 245 17.56 -10.73 22.01
C LEU A 245 17.98 -10.72 23.49
N ALA A 246 17.50 -11.68 24.28
CA ALA A 246 17.89 -11.86 25.68
C ALA A 246 19.41 -12.10 25.81
N GLY A 247 19.97 -13.05 25.05
CA GLY A 247 21.39 -13.36 25.07
C GLY A 247 22.29 -12.21 24.62
N GLU A 248 21.86 -11.40 23.65
CA GLU A 248 22.56 -10.20 23.21
C GLU A 248 22.63 -9.11 24.30
N TYR A 249 21.56 -8.91 25.06
CA TYR A 249 21.53 -7.97 26.18
C TYR A 249 22.29 -8.53 27.40
N TRP A 250 22.13 -9.82 27.69
CA TRP A 250 22.83 -10.51 28.78
C TRP A 250 24.35 -10.49 28.60
N SER A 251 24.85 -10.77 27.39
CA SER A 251 26.29 -10.70 27.09
C SER A 251 26.87 -9.29 27.30
N LYS A 252 26.10 -8.25 26.90
CA LYS A 252 26.48 -6.84 27.14
C LYS A 252 26.45 -6.49 28.63
N LEU A 253 25.54 -7.08 29.41
CA LEU A 253 25.46 -6.91 30.86
C LEU A 253 26.68 -7.54 31.54
N GLN A 254 27.02 -8.79 31.21
CA GLN A 254 28.18 -9.50 31.74
C GLN A 254 29.51 -8.78 31.45
N GLU A 255 29.67 -8.18 30.28
CA GLU A 255 30.85 -7.36 29.94
C GLU A 255 30.93 -6.10 30.81
N ILE A 256 29.81 -5.36 30.98
CA ILE A 256 29.75 -4.20 31.88
C ILE A 256 30.06 -4.61 33.33
N ASP A 257 29.57 -5.77 33.75
CA ASP A 257 29.81 -6.33 35.07
C ASP A 257 31.27 -6.75 35.29
N HIS A 258 31.91 -7.31 34.26
CA HIS A 258 33.34 -7.58 34.25
C HIS A 258 34.14 -6.27 34.37
N GLN A 259 33.77 -5.23 33.60
CA GLN A 259 34.39 -3.91 33.71
C GLN A 259 34.21 -3.30 35.12
N LEU A 260 33.04 -3.41 35.74
CA LEU A 260 32.82 -2.98 37.12
C LEU A 260 33.72 -3.72 38.12
N LYS A 261 33.82 -5.05 38.00
CA LYS A 261 34.67 -5.90 38.84
C LYS A 261 36.16 -5.58 38.65
N VAL A 262 36.60 -5.27 37.43
CA VAL A 262 37.97 -4.83 37.11
C VAL A 262 38.24 -3.43 37.67
N ILE A 263 37.36 -2.44 37.46
CA ILE A 263 37.54 -1.08 37.98
C ILE A 263 37.61 -1.10 39.52
N PHE A 264 36.73 -1.85 40.18
CA PHE A 264 36.72 -1.96 41.64
C PHE A 264 38.01 -2.59 42.20
N ARG A 265 38.47 -3.71 41.60
CA ARG A 265 39.76 -4.34 41.98
C ARG A 265 40.96 -3.39 41.78
N ASN A 266 40.90 -2.54 40.75
CA ASN A 266 41.94 -1.58 40.43
C ASN A 266 41.95 -0.32 41.32
N PHE A 267 41.05 -0.18 42.31
CA PHE A 267 41.13 0.93 43.27
C PHE A 267 42.33 0.80 44.21
N GLY A 268 42.58 -0.39 44.78
CA GLY A 268 43.73 -0.64 45.66
C GLY A 268 43.74 0.17 46.97
N TRP A 269 42.57 0.62 47.45
CA TRP A 269 42.38 1.39 48.69
C TRP A 269 41.70 0.52 49.75
N SER A 270 41.84 0.86 51.03
CA SER A 270 41.10 0.18 52.11
C SER A 270 39.62 0.57 52.09
N GLU A 271 38.76 -0.24 52.70
CA GLU A 271 37.34 0.10 52.83
C GLU A 271 37.13 1.37 53.67
N ASP A 272 37.99 1.61 54.66
CA ASP A 272 38.03 2.86 55.44
C ASP A 272 38.45 4.07 54.59
N ASP A 273 39.51 3.96 53.78
CA ASP A 273 39.95 5.02 52.86
C ASP A 273 38.83 5.37 51.88
N LEU A 274 38.15 4.35 51.33
CA LEU A 274 37.01 4.49 50.41
C LEU A 274 35.80 5.14 51.09
N TRP A 275 35.50 4.75 52.34
CA TRP A 275 34.41 5.33 53.13
C TRP A 275 34.69 6.79 53.47
N VAL A 276 35.91 7.12 53.91
CA VAL A 276 36.36 8.51 54.13
C VAL A 276 36.25 9.31 52.84
N PHE A 277 36.68 8.75 51.71
CA PHE A 277 36.61 9.43 50.41
C PHE A 277 35.18 9.78 49.99
N GLN A 278 34.26 8.81 50.08
CA GLN A 278 32.85 9.01 49.72
C GLN A 278 32.13 9.94 50.73
N THR A 279 32.39 9.79 52.02
CA THR A 279 31.83 10.62 53.09
C THR A 279 32.28 12.07 52.96
N VAL A 280 33.58 12.33 52.75
CA VAL A 280 34.08 13.70 52.57
C VAL A 280 33.57 14.31 51.26
N ILE A 281 33.39 13.56 50.16
CA ILE A 281 32.79 14.14 48.94
C ILE A 281 31.29 14.45 49.13
N SER A 282 30.54 13.61 49.86
CA SER A 282 29.10 13.82 50.07
C SER A 282 28.78 14.99 51.01
N GLN A 283 29.70 15.36 51.90
CA GLN A 283 29.60 16.53 52.78
C GLN A 283 29.64 17.89 52.04
N TYR A 284 30.25 17.97 50.85
CA TYR A 284 30.42 19.23 50.12
C TYR A 284 29.30 19.33 49.07
N PRO A 285 28.36 20.29 49.17
CA PRO A 285 27.23 20.39 48.26
C PRO A 285 27.64 20.74 46.82
N SER A 286 26.85 20.31 45.84
CA SER A 286 27.12 20.45 44.40
C SER A 286 27.33 21.90 43.96
N ASP A 287 26.54 22.83 44.51
CA ASP A 287 26.50 24.24 44.11
C ASP A 287 27.68 25.09 44.63
N LEU A 288 28.56 24.48 45.42
CA LEU A 288 29.67 25.17 46.08
C LEU A 288 30.75 25.58 45.08
N GLN A 289 31.02 26.89 44.98
CA GLN A 289 32.11 27.38 44.13
C GLN A 289 33.45 26.75 44.54
N ARG A 290 34.16 26.16 43.57
CA ARG A 290 35.42 25.43 43.76
C ARG A 290 35.31 24.18 44.66
N ARG A 291 34.11 23.57 44.79
CA ARG A 291 33.83 22.28 45.49
C ARG A 291 34.99 21.28 45.44
N ARG A 292 35.48 20.97 44.24
CA ARG A 292 36.59 20.02 43.98
C ARG A 292 37.92 20.44 44.61
N THR A 293 38.25 21.73 44.62
CA THR A 293 39.46 22.21 45.31
C THR A 293 39.34 22.03 46.82
N LEU A 294 38.14 22.19 47.38
CA LEU A 294 37.86 22.12 48.80
C LEU A 294 37.82 20.67 49.32
N TYR A 295 37.04 19.76 48.71
CA TYR A 295 37.08 18.37 49.16
C TYR A 295 38.46 17.73 48.93
N LEU A 296 39.21 18.08 47.88
CA LEU A 296 40.59 17.59 47.72
C LEU A 296 41.55 18.15 48.79
N ASP A 297 41.38 19.40 49.25
CA ASP A 297 42.13 19.92 50.40
C ASP A 297 41.76 19.19 51.70
N MET A 298 40.48 18.85 51.89
CA MET A 298 40.00 18.14 53.08
C MET A 298 40.40 16.66 53.09
N LEU A 299 40.34 15.97 51.94
CA LEU A 299 40.83 14.60 51.78
C LEU A 299 42.33 14.50 52.08
N GLN A 300 43.14 15.49 51.67
CA GLN A 300 44.57 15.55 52.05
C GLN A 300 44.81 15.79 53.55
N ARG A 301 43.80 16.22 54.32
CA ARG A 301 43.89 16.38 55.79
C ARG A 301 43.45 15.12 56.53
N TYR A 302 42.47 14.38 56.00
CA TYR A 302 42.01 13.11 56.56
C TYR A 302 42.87 11.91 56.15
N LEU A 303 43.46 11.93 54.95
CA LEU A 303 44.30 10.87 54.39
C LEU A 303 45.72 11.42 54.11
N PRO A 304 46.53 11.71 55.15
CA PRO A 304 47.83 12.35 54.99
C PRO A 304 48.85 11.49 54.22
N ASP A 305 48.69 10.17 54.25
CA ASP A 305 49.54 9.20 53.55
C ASP A 305 49.29 9.11 52.03
N LYS A 306 48.24 9.77 51.53
CA LYS A 306 47.87 9.74 50.10
C LYS A 306 48.27 11.04 49.41
N SER A 307 48.96 10.96 48.28
CA SER A 307 49.30 12.18 47.52
C SER A 307 48.07 12.78 46.84
N ARG A 308 48.09 14.09 46.60
CA ARG A 308 47.06 14.79 45.81
C ARG A 308 46.89 14.18 44.40
N HIS A 309 47.92 13.51 43.88
CA HIS A 309 47.84 12.80 42.61
C HIS A 309 46.98 11.53 42.73
N GLU A 310 47.22 10.68 43.74
CA GLU A 310 46.40 9.49 44.01
C GLU A 310 44.93 9.86 44.23
N LEU A 311 44.63 10.91 45.02
CA LEU A 311 43.25 11.36 45.23
C LEU A 311 42.54 11.69 43.90
N VAL A 312 43.25 12.30 42.94
CA VAL A 312 42.72 12.69 41.62
C VAL A 312 42.71 11.51 40.62
N VAL A 313 43.56 10.50 40.81
CA VAL A 313 43.49 9.24 40.06
C VAL A 313 42.29 8.41 40.53
N HIS A 314 42.08 8.33 41.85
CA HIS A 314 40.95 7.64 42.46
C HIS A 314 39.61 8.30 42.14
N GLU A 315 39.53 9.64 42.20
CA GLU A 315 38.39 10.43 41.72
C GLU A 315 37.97 10.02 40.30
N LYS A 316 38.92 9.98 39.35
CA LYS A 316 38.66 9.55 37.97
C LYS A 316 38.31 8.06 37.85
N ALA A 317 38.79 7.22 38.75
CA ALA A 317 38.44 5.80 38.79
C ALA A 317 37.00 5.60 39.29
N LEU A 318 36.57 6.38 40.28
CA LEU A 318 35.18 6.44 40.75
C LEU A 318 34.25 7.06 39.70
N ASP A 319 34.65 8.13 39.00
CA ASP A 319 33.88 8.68 37.88
C ASP A 319 33.60 7.61 36.81
N ARG A 320 34.63 6.81 36.46
CA ARG A 320 34.49 5.66 35.55
C ARG A 320 33.57 4.59 36.13
N TYR A 321 33.75 4.19 37.38
CA TYR A 321 32.90 3.20 38.04
C TYR A 321 31.42 3.64 38.07
N HIS A 322 31.14 4.90 38.44
CA HIS A 322 29.79 5.46 38.44
C HIS A 322 29.20 5.56 37.02
N PHE A 323 30.01 5.93 36.02
CA PHE A 323 29.60 5.92 34.62
C PHE A 323 29.22 4.50 34.15
N THR A 324 30.11 3.51 34.32
CA THR A 324 29.85 2.11 33.96
C THR A 324 28.67 1.52 34.73
N ARG A 325 28.48 1.87 36.01
CA ARG A 325 27.32 1.45 36.82
C ARG A 325 26.02 2.11 36.38
N ASN A 326 26.08 3.32 35.82
CA ASN A 326 24.94 3.95 35.19
C ASN A 326 24.68 3.38 33.78
N GLN A 327 25.70 2.92 33.05
CA GLN A 327 25.51 2.12 31.83
C GLN A 327 24.82 0.78 32.13
N HIS A 328 25.20 0.07 33.20
CA HIS A 328 24.50 -1.13 33.66
C HIS A 328 23.01 -0.84 33.92
N ARG A 329 22.69 0.22 34.66
CA ARG A 329 21.30 0.64 34.94
C ARG A 329 20.54 0.98 33.65
N ALA A 330 21.16 1.73 32.74
CA ALA A 330 20.56 2.06 31.45
C ALA A 330 20.32 0.81 30.58
N LEU A 331 21.25 -0.15 30.58
CA LEU A 331 21.09 -1.41 29.83
C LEU A 331 19.94 -2.26 30.39
N MET A 332 19.77 -2.31 31.72
CA MET A 332 18.63 -2.99 32.37
C MET A 332 17.28 -2.33 32.04
N LEU A 333 17.22 -0.99 32.03
CA LEU A 333 16.02 -0.25 31.61
C LEU A 333 15.70 -0.46 30.13
N ASN A 334 16.72 -0.41 29.27
CA ASN A 334 16.59 -0.69 27.84
C ASN A 334 16.16 -2.14 27.58
N TRP A 335 16.64 -3.12 28.37
CA TRP A 335 16.19 -4.51 28.30
C TRP A 335 14.71 -4.63 28.66
N ALA A 336 14.26 -4.03 29.77
CA ALA A 336 12.85 -4.07 30.15
C ALA A 336 11.93 -3.52 29.04
N GLN A 337 12.29 -2.37 28.46
CA GLN A 337 11.57 -1.75 27.34
C GLN A 337 11.63 -2.61 26.06
N ALA A 338 12.80 -3.17 25.72
CA ALA A 338 12.97 -4.03 24.55
C ALA A 338 12.18 -5.35 24.69
N ARG A 339 12.11 -5.91 25.91
CA ARG A 339 11.33 -7.12 26.22
C ARG A 339 9.84 -6.87 26.07
N GLU A 340 9.34 -5.76 26.60
CA GLU A 340 7.93 -5.34 26.46
C GLU A 340 7.56 -5.05 24.99
N ALA A 341 8.38 -4.27 24.28
CA ALA A 341 8.17 -3.99 22.86
C ALA A 341 8.27 -5.25 21.98
N PHE A 342 9.15 -6.20 22.32
CA PHE A 342 9.22 -7.50 21.66
C PHE A 342 7.94 -8.31 21.91
N LEU A 343 7.44 -8.38 23.15
CA LEU A 343 6.22 -9.09 23.49
C LEU A 343 5.01 -8.54 22.72
N LEU A 344 4.80 -7.22 22.74
CA LEU A 344 3.72 -6.58 22.00
C LEU A 344 3.78 -6.90 20.50
N LYS A 345 4.98 -6.86 19.90
CA LYS A 345 5.19 -7.22 18.49
C LYS A 345 4.93 -8.71 18.24
N ALA A 346 5.40 -9.59 19.13
CA ALA A 346 5.21 -11.04 19.03
C ALA A 346 3.72 -11.42 19.10
N ILE A 347 3.00 -10.91 20.10
CA ILE A 347 1.55 -11.03 20.26
C ILE A 347 0.85 -10.58 18.97
N MET A 348 1.19 -9.40 18.45
CA MET A 348 0.56 -8.87 17.24
C MET A 348 0.83 -9.74 16.00
N THR A 349 2.06 -10.19 15.76
CA THR A 349 2.37 -11.08 14.63
C THR A 349 1.72 -12.47 14.73
N ILE A 350 1.51 -12.97 15.95
CA ILE A 350 0.77 -14.23 16.16
C ILE A 350 -0.73 -14.00 15.92
N ALA A 351 -1.31 -12.91 16.43
CA ALA A 351 -2.71 -12.56 16.21
C ALA A 351 -3.04 -12.31 14.72
N GLU A 352 -2.16 -11.62 13.99
CA GLU A 352 -2.25 -11.45 12.53
C GLU A 352 -2.27 -12.81 11.81
N ALA A 353 -1.40 -13.75 12.22
CA ALA A 353 -1.37 -15.09 11.65
C ALA A 353 -2.60 -15.93 12.01
N CYS A 354 -3.15 -15.81 13.23
CA CYS A 354 -4.40 -16.43 13.61
C CYS A 354 -5.58 -15.91 12.77
N ALA A 355 -5.70 -14.58 12.62
CA ALA A 355 -6.75 -13.96 11.81
C ALA A 355 -6.64 -14.35 10.32
N ALA A 356 -5.41 -14.48 9.79
CA ALA A 356 -5.19 -15.00 8.44
C ALA A 356 -5.66 -16.47 8.30
N HIS A 357 -5.34 -17.33 9.26
CA HIS A 357 -5.77 -18.72 9.28
C HIS A 357 -7.30 -18.87 9.38
N GLU A 358 -7.95 -18.07 10.23
CA GLU A 358 -9.42 -18.02 10.32
C GLU A 358 -10.05 -17.58 8.99
N ALA A 359 -9.49 -16.57 8.33
CA ALA A 359 -9.95 -16.12 7.01
C ALA A 359 -9.77 -17.21 5.93
N GLU A 360 -8.66 -17.94 5.92
CA GLU A 360 -8.44 -19.09 5.03
C GLU A 360 -9.46 -20.22 5.29
N MET A 361 -9.73 -20.54 6.56
CA MET A 361 -10.72 -21.54 6.96
C MET A 361 -12.15 -21.13 6.54
N MET A 362 -12.50 -19.84 6.67
CA MET A 362 -13.77 -19.30 6.20
C MET A 362 -13.88 -19.34 4.67
N LEU A 363 -12.82 -19.01 3.94
CA LEU A 363 -12.77 -19.15 2.48
C LEU A 363 -12.89 -20.61 2.03
N ALA A 364 -12.23 -21.56 2.72
CA ALA A 364 -12.34 -22.99 2.46
C ALA A 364 -13.77 -23.51 2.69
N ASN A 365 -14.41 -23.09 3.79
CA ASN A 365 -15.80 -23.45 4.09
C ASN A 365 -16.80 -22.83 3.10
N ASN A 366 -16.56 -21.61 2.63
CA ASN A 366 -17.39 -21.00 1.59
C ASN A 366 -17.22 -21.70 0.23
N ARG A 367 -16.01 -22.13 -0.13
CA ARG A 367 -15.76 -22.96 -1.32
C ARG A 367 -16.50 -24.30 -1.27
N ARG A 368 -16.52 -24.98 -0.11
CA ARG A 368 -17.30 -26.22 0.11
C ARG A 368 -18.81 -25.99 -0.09
N LYS A 369 -19.39 -24.99 0.59
CA LYS A 369 -20.81 -24.60 0.42
C LYS A 369 -21.16 -24.28 -1.03
N GLN A 370 -20.27 -23.62 -1.76
CA GLN A 370 -20.50 -23.31 -3.18
C GLN A 370 -20.45 -24.58 -4.06
N GLN A 371 -19.57 -25.55 -3.75
CA GLN A 371 -19.56 -26.85 -4.43
C GLN A 371 -20.84 -27.66 -4.17
N GLU A 372 -21.34 -27.65 -2.93
CA GLU A 372 -22.63 -28.26 -2.54
C GLU A 372 -23.80 -27.65 -3.33
N ILE A 373 -23.91 -26.31 -3.35
CA ILE A 373 -24.94 -25.59 -4.11
C ILE A 373 -24.84 -25.89 -5.62
N CYS A 374 -23.63 -25.96 -6.17
CA CYS A 374 -23.42 -26.32 -7.57
C CYS A 374 -23.82 -27.78 -7.88
N ALA A 375 -23.64 -28.72 -6.93
CA ALA A 375 -24.09 -30.10 -7.08
C ALA A 375 -25.63 -30.21 -7.06
N ASP A 376 -26.29 -29.52 -6.12
CA ASP A 376 -27.76 -29.44 -6.03
C ASP A 376 -28.39 -28.84 -7.29
N LEU A 377 -27.83 -27.72 -7.78
CA LEU A 377 -28.29 -27.08 -9.02
C LEU A 377 -28.07 -27.98 -10.24
N LYS A 378 -26.94 -28.69 -10.31
CA LYS A 378 -26.69 -29.70 -11.36
C LYS A 378 -27.72 -30.84 -11.31
N GLY A 379 -28.09 -31.31 -10.11
CA GLY A 379 -29.15 -32.30 -9.93
C GLY A 379 -30.50 -31.83 -10.46
N LYS A 380 -30.92 -30.61 -10.08
CA LYS A 380 -32.17 -29.98 -10.56
C LYS A 380 -32.17 -29.76 -12.08
N VAL A 381 -31.04 -29.34 -12.66
CA VAL A 381 -30.90 -29.19 -14.13
C VAL A 381 -30.99 -30.53 -14.86
N LEU A 382 -30.46 -31.63 -14.30
CA LEU A 382 -30.60 -32.96 -14.87
C LEU A 382 -32.05 -33.47 -14.81
N GLN A 383 -32.74 -33.26 -13.67
CA GLN A 383 -34.17 -33.58 -13.53
C GLN A 383 -35.03 -32.81 -14.55
N TRP A 384 -34.81 -31.50 -14.69
CA TRP A 384 -35.52 -30.67 -15.66
C TRP A 384 -35.24 -31.10 -17.11
N ARG A 385 -33.99 -31.45 -17.46
CA ARG A 385 -33.65 -31.99 -18.79
C ARG A 385 -34.38 -33.30 -19.10
N ALA A 386 -34.47 -34.22 -18.13
CA ALA A 386 -35.23 -35.46 -18.29
C ALA A 386 -36.73 -35.17 -18.53
N GLN A 387 -37.33 -34.27 -17.74
CA GLN A 387 -38.73 -33.84 -17.93
C GLN A 387 -38.97 -33.18 -19.30
N GLN A 388 -38.04 -32.37 -19.80
CA GLN A 388 -38.11 -31.79 -21.14
C GLN A 388 -38.00 -32.85 -22.24
N GLU A 389 -37.15 -33.87 -22.07
CA GLU A 389 -37.03 -34.95 -23.04
C GLU A 389 -38.28 -35.85 -23.06
N GLU A 390 -38.87 -36.14 -21.90
CA GLU A 390 -40.15 -36.85 -21.80
C GLU A 390 -41.30 -36.05 -22.41
N ALA A 391 -41.37 -34.74 -22.15
CA ALA A 391 -42.36 -33.86 -22.78
C ALA A 391 -42.23 -33.86 -24.32
N ALA A 392 -41.02 -33.71 -24.86
CA ALA A 392 -40.77 -33.75 -26.30
C ALA A 392 -41.14 -35.11 -26.92
N ARG A 393 -40.85 -36.23 -26.24
CA ARG A 393 -41.28 -37.58 -26.67
C ARG A 393 -42.80 -37.70 -26.72
N LEU A 394 -43.51 -37.13 -25.73
CA LEU A 394 -44.97 -37.10 -25.70
C LEU A 394 -45.57 -36.20 -26.79
N GLU A 395 -45.00 -35.03 -27.05
CA GLU A 395 -45.43 -34.15 -28.14
C GLU A 395 -45.28 -34.80 -29.51
N VAL A 396 -44.14 -35.47 -29.77
CA VAL A 396 -43.93 -36.25 -31.01
C VAL A 396 -44.96 -37.37 -31.14
N ALA A 397 -45.27 -38.09 -30.06
CA ALA A 397 -46.30 -39.14 -30.07
C ALA A 397 -47.72 -38.58 -30.30
N ILE A 398 -48.04 -37.39 -29.78
CA ILE A 398 -49.31 -36.70 -30.03
C ILE A 398 -49.39 -36.22 -31.48
N ALA A 399 -48.31 -35.65 -32.03
CA ALA A 399 -48.23 -35.21 -33.41
C ALA A 399 -48.39 -36.37 -34.40
N ALA A 400 -47.73 -37.51 -34.15
CA ALA A 400 -47.90 -38.73 -34.95
C ALA A 400 -49.37 -39.20 -34.96
N ARG A 401 -50.01 -39.30 -33.79
CA ARG A 401 -51.44 -39.68 -33.65
C ARG A 401 -52.42 -38.67 -34.26
N ARG A 402 -52.04 -37.40 -34.41
CA ARG A 402 -52.84 -36.39 -35.14
C ARG A 402 -52.72 -36.61 -36.65
N LYS A 403 -51.48 -36.71 -37.14
CA LYS A 403 -51.19 -36.95 -38.55
C LYS A 403 -51.83 -38.24 -39.07
N GLU A 404 -51.73 -39.34 -38.32
CA GLU A 404 -52.33 -40.62 -38.70
C GLU A 404 -53.85 -40.51 -38.91
N LYS A 405 -54.55 -39.76 -38.04
CA LYS A 405 -55.99 -39.45 -38.17
C LYS A 405 -56.32 -38.47 -39.30
N GLU A 406 -55.34 -37.71 -39.79
CA GLU A 406 -55.48 -36.84 -40.96
C GLU A 406 -55.27 -37.66 -42.24
N ASP A 407 -54.22 -38.51 -42.29
CA ASP A 407 -53.97 -39.49 -43.35
C ASP A 407 -55.18 -40.46 -43.52
N GLU A 408 -55.81 -40.92 -42.44
CA GLU A 408 -57.05 -41.72 -42.47
C GLU A 408 -58.23 -40.96 -43.07
N LYS A 409 -58.45 -39.71 -42.67
CA LYS A 409 -59.52 -38.86 -43.22
C LYS A 409 -59.31 -38.60 -44.71
N GLU A 410 -58.07 -38.32 -45.13
CA GLU A 410 -57.73 -38.17 -46.54
C GLU A 410 -58.01 -39.45 -47.34
N ARG A 411 -57.64 -40.63 -46.81
CA ARG A 411 -57.94 -41.92 -47.47
C ARG A 411 -59.46 -42.11 -47.65
N LEU A 412 -60.25 -41.83 -46.63
CA LEU A 412 -61.72 -41.90 -46.68
C LEU A 412 -62.34 -40.87 -47.64
N GLN A 413 -61.79 -39.66 -47.71
CA GLN A 413 -62.20 -38.64 -48.70
C GLN A 413 -61.89 -39.09 -50.13
N LYS A 414 -60.66 -39.53 -50.39
CA LYS A 414 -60.19 -40.03 -51.70
C LYS A 414 -61.01 -41.23 -52.17
N GLN A 415 -61.40 -42.14 -51.28
CA GLN A 415 -62.32 -43.25 -51.59
C GLN A 415 -63.71 -42.76 -52.01
N LYS A 416 -64.33 -41.83 -51.27
CA LYS A 416 -65.64 -41.25 -51.63
C LYS A 416 -65.59 -40.49 -52.96
N GLU A 417 -64.53 -39.73 -53.19
CA GLU A 417 -64.31 -38.97 -54.42
C GLU A 417 -64.14 -39.91 -55.64
N MET A 418 -63.48 -41.05 -55.46
CA MET A 418 -63.34 -42.08 -56.50
C MET A 418 -64.66 -42.76 -56.85
N ILE A 419 -65.52 -43.05 -55.87
CA ILE A 419 -66.86 -43.61 -56.10
C ILE A 419 -67.72 -42.59 -56.87
N TRP A 420 -67.76 -41.35 -56.41
CA TRP A 420 -68.51 -40.27 -57.07
C TRP A 420 -68.07 -40.03 -58.52
N ARG A 421 -66.75 -40.00 -58.79
CA ARG A 421 -66.20 -39.94 -60.15
C ARG A 421 -66.53 -41.16 -61.02
N ALA A 422 -66.78 -42.34 -60.43
CA ALA A 422 -67.19 -43.52 -61.19
C ALA A 422 -68.66 -43.42 -61.60
N GLU A 423 -69.55 -43.05 -60.67
CA GLU A 423 -70.97 -42.81 -60.96
C GLU A 423 -71.17 -41.73 -62.04
N GLU A 424 -70.41 -40.63 -61.97
CA GLU A 424 -70.52 -39.54 -62.93
C GLU A 424 -70.01 -39.93 -64.32
N LYS A 425 -68.93 -40.70 -64.40
CA LYS A 425 -68.48 -41.32 -65.67
C LYS A 425 -69.52 -42.28 -66.25
N GLU A 426 -70.28 -43.00 -65.42
CA GLU A 426 -71.34 -43.89 -65.90
C GLU A 426 -72.56 -43.11 -66.45
N LYS A 427 -72.97 -42.03 -65.77
CA LYS A 427 -74.00 -41.09 -66.25
C LYS A 427 -73.62 -40.49 -67.61
N VAL A 428 -72.37 -40.04 -67.76
CA VAL A 428 -71.83 -39.53 -69.03
C VAL A 428 -71.85 -40.59 -70.14
N ARG A 429 -71.47 -41.85 -69.85
CA ARG A 429 -71.52 -42.95 -70.84
C ARG A 429 -72.93 -43.19 -71.37
N LYS A 430 -73.95 -43.20 -70.50
CA LYS A 430 -75.36 -43.39 -70.89
C LYS A 430 -75.84 -42.28 -71.82
N TYR A 431 -75.57 -41.02 -71.48
CA TYR A 431 -75.88 -39.86 -72.32
C TYR A 431 -75.27 -39.94 -73.73
N TRP A 432 -74.00 -40.35 -73.86
CA TRP A 432 -73.36 -40.48 -75.17
C TRP A 432 -73.95 -41.62 -76.01
N ALA A 433 -74.39 -42.74 -75.40
CA ALA A 433 -75.04 -43.83 -76.12
C ALA A 433 -76.40 -43.42 -76.71
N GLU A 434 -77.24 -42.72 -75.94
CA GLU A 434 -78.52 -42.16 -76.42
C GLU A 434 -78.31 -41.15 -77.57
N LYS A 435 -77.22 -40.37 -77.50
CA LYS A 435 -76.85 -39.42 -78.54
C LYS A 435 -76.37 -40.12 -79.82
N GLN A 436 -75.68 -41.25 -79.70
CA GLN A 436 -75.22 -42.05 -80.84
C GLN A 436 -76.40 -42.63 -81.65
N GLN A 437 -77.41 -43.19 -80.99
CA GLN A 437 -78.59 -43.74 -81.66
C GLN A 437 -79.37 -42.67 -82.46
N LYS A 438 -79.52 -41.46 -81.90
CA LYS A 438 -80.18 -40.34 -82.57
C LYS A 438 -79.44 -39.83 -83.81
N TRP A 439 -78.14 -40.09 -83.95
CA TRP A 439 -77.39 -39.85 -85.19
C TRP A 439 -77.69 -40.93 -86.24
N GLN A 440 -77.69 -42.20 -85.85
CA GLN A 440 -77.99 -43.32 -86.75
C GLN A 440 -79.42 -43.22 -87.31
N GLU A 441 -80.40 -42.88 -86.46
CA GLU A 441 -81.77 -42.57 -86.88
C GLU A 441 -81.87 -41.38 -87.86
N LEU A 442 -80.88 -40.49 -87.91
CA LEU A 442 -80.86 -39.35 -88.85
C LEU A 442 -80.22 -39.77 -90.19
N GLU A 443 -79.07 -40.45 -90.12
CA GLU A 443 -78.34 -40.97 -91.29
C GLU A 443 -79.23 -41.90 -92.14
N GLU A 444 -80.04 -42.77 -91.52
CA GLU A 444 -81.00 -43.62 -92.23
C GLU A 444 -82.06 -42.83 -93.00
N LYS A 445 -82.50 -41.68 -92.48
CA LYS A 445 -83.50 -40.81 -93.14
C LYS A 445 -82.88 -40.05 -94.31
N ASP A 446 -81.66 -39.53 -94.13
CA ASP A 446 -80.93 -38.82 -95.19
C ASP A 446 -80.58 -39.75 -96.37
N LEU A 447 -80.23 -41.01 -96.09
CA LEU A 447 -79.98 -42.03 -97.12
C LEU A 447 -81.21 -42.34 -97.98
N LEU A 448 -82.41 -42.35 -97.39
CA LEU A 448 -83.68 -42.56 -98.11
C LEU A 448 -83.97 -41.40 -99.06
N CYS A 449 -83.94 -40.16 -98.58
CA CYS A 449 -84.11 -38.95 -99.39
C CYS A 449 -83.11 -38.89 -100.57
N LEU A 450 -81.86 -39.27 -100.31
CA LEU A 450 -80.78 -39.29 -101.32
C LEU A 450 -80.99 -40.37 -102.40
N ALA A 451 -81.70 -41.46 -102.08
CA ALA A 451 -82.07 -42.50 -103.06
C ALA A 451 -83.20 -42.04 -104.01
N GLU A 452 -84.17 -41.28 -103.51
CA GLU A 452 -85.26 -40.72 -104.33
C GLU A 452 -84.73 -39.65 -105.30
N LEU A 453 -83.90 -38.73 -104.82
CA LEU A 453 -83.29 -37.66 -105.61
C LEU A 453 -82.48 -38.21 -106.80
N LYS A 454 -81.79 -39.33 -106.60
CA LYS A 454 -81.04 -40.03 -107.67
C LYS A 454 -81.91 -40.58 -108.80
N LYS A 455 -83.17 -40.98 -108.54
CA LYS A 455 -84.10 -41.44 -109.59
C LYS A 455 -84.46 -40.29 -110.53
N LEU A 456 -84.85 -39.15 -109.97
CA LEU A 456 -85.21 -37.94 -110.73
C LEU A 456 -84.04 -37.44 -111.60
N MET A 457 -82.81 -37.51 -111.09
CA MET A 457 -81.61 -37.17 -111.87
C MET A 457 -81.39 -38.11 -113.07
N ALA A 458 -81.66 -39.41 -112.93
CA ALA A 458 -81.49 -40.38 -114.01
C ALA A 458 -82.50 -40.16 -115.15
N GLU A 459 -83.75 -39.85 -114.82
CA GLU A 459 -84.80 -39.55 -115.80
C GLU A 459 -84.50 -38.28 -116.61
N GLN A 460 -83.93 -37.25 -115.96
CA GLN A 460 -83.55 -36.01 -116.64
C GLN A 460 -82.31 -36.22 -117.53
N ALA A 461 -81.33 -37.02 -117.09
CA ALA A 461 -80.13 -37.34 -117.86
C ALA A 461 -80.42 -38.07 -119.18
N PHE A 462 -81.54 -38.80 -119.29
CA PHE A 462 -81.96 -39.38 -120.56
C PHE A 462 -82.34 -38.30 -121.59
N LYS A 463 -83.19 -37.36 -121.20
CA LYS A 463 -83.69 -36.26 -122.06
C LYS A 463 -82.57 -35.33 -122.53
N ASP A 464 -81.55 -35.11 -121.71
CA ASP A 464 -80.41 -34.25 -122.08
C ASP A 464 -79.43 -34.91 -123.05
N ARG A 465 -79.32 -36.24 -123.10
CA ARG A 465 -78.50 -36.94 -124.12
C ARG A 465 -78.97 -36.65 -125.54
N GLU A 466 -80.28 -36.52 -125.76
CA GLU A 466 -80.85 -36.19 -127.06
C GLU A 466 -80.57 -34.73 -127.45
N ARG A 467 -80.71 -33.79 -126.51
CA ARG A 467 -80.38 -32.37 -126.73
C ARG A 467 -78.90 -32.11 -127.04
N VAL A 468 -77.99 -32.94 -126.54
CA VAL A 468 -76.55 -32.79 -126.79
C VAL A 468 -76.18 -33.22 -128.21
N LYS A 469 -76.69 -34.35 -128.72
CA LYS A 469 -76.40 -34.82 -130.10
C LYS A 469 -76.74 -33.77 -131.16
N PHE A 470 -77.96 -33.22 -131.10
CA PHE A 470 -78.42 -32.16 -132.01
C PHE A 470 -77.52 -30.91 -132.00
N ARG A 471 -76.86 -30.62 -130.87
CA ARG A 471 -75.91 -29.49 -130.77
C ARG A 471 -74.53 -29.80 -131.34
N GLN A 472 -74.10 -31.06 -131.38
CA GLN A 472 -72.85 -31.47 -132.02
C GLN A 472 -72.97 -31.32 -133.55
N GLU A 473 -74.05 -31.87 -134.12
CA GLU A 473 -74.35 -31.78 -135.56
C GLU A 473 -74.45 -30.32 -136.08
N LEU A 474 -74.89 -29.39 -135.23
CA LEU A 474 -74.96 -27.95 -135.53
C LEU A 474 -73.58 -27.26 -135.48
N LEU A 475 -72.66 -27.74 -134.63
CA LEU A 475 -71.31 -27.18 -134.49
C LEU A 475 -70.38 -27.63 -135.61
N GLU A 476 -70.52 -28.87 -136.10
CA GLU A 476 -69.71 -29.42 -137.19
C GLU A 476 -69.92 -28.64 -138.51
N LYS A 477 -71.16 -28.26 -138.84
CA LYS A 477 -71.48 -27.45 -140.02
C LYS A 477 -70.76 -26.09 -140.00
N ARG A 478 -70.84 -25.38 -138.87
CA ARG A 478 -70.15 -24.09 -138.64
C ARG A 478 -68.62 -24.20 -138.69
N TRP A 479 -68.07 -25.38 -138.44
CA TRP A 479 -66.64 -25.67 -138.54
C TRP A 479 -66.16 -25.84 -139.98
N MET A 480 -67.04 -26.28 -140.89
CA MET A 480 -66.74 -26.35 -142.32
C MET A 480 -66.86 -24.97 -142.97
N GLU A 481 -67.96 -24.26 -142.72
CA GLU A 481 -68.21 -22.88 -143.20
C GLU A 481 -67.04 -21.93 -142.90
N LYS A 482 -66.44 -22.04 -141.69
CA LYS A 482 -65.27 -21.24 -141.31
C LYS A 482 -63.97 -21.59 -142.03
N LYS A 483 -63.79 -22.83 -142.50
CA LYS A 483 -62.58 -23.22 -143.23
C LYS A 483 -62.58 -22.67 -144.66
N GLU A 484 -63.74 -22.60 -145.28
CA GLU A 484 -63.89 -22.09 -146.65
C GLU A 484 -63.61 -20.59 -146.71
N LEU A 485 -64.10 -19.81 -145.73
CA LEU A 485 -63.79 -18.38 -145.60
C LEU A 485 -62.28 -18.11 -145.39
N ALA A 486 -61.63 -18.86 -144.50
CA ALA A 486 -60.20 -18.67 -144.20
C ALA A 486 -59.28 -18.93 -145.42
N LEU A 487 -59.70 -19.79 -146.36
CA LEU A 487 -58.98 -20.03 -147.61
C LEU A 487 -59.13 -18.87 -148.63
N GLN A 488 -60.25 -18.12 -148.55
CA GLN A 488 -60.47 -16.94 -149.40
C GLN A 488 -59.66 -15.74 -148.89
N GLU A 489 -59.67 -15.50 -147.58
CA GLU A 489 -58.91 -14.41 -146.94
C GLU A 489 -57.39 -14.51 -147.23
N ALA A 490 -56.81 -15.71 -147.10
CA ALA A 490 -55.39 -15.94 -147.38
C ALA A 490 -54.98 -15.59 -148.83
N HIS A 491 -55.84 -15.88 -149.81
CA HIS A 491 -55.58 -15.57 -151.22
C HIS A 491 -55.62 -14.04 -151.49
N GLU A 492 -56.41 -13.27 -150.74
CA GLU A 492 -56.37 -11.81 -150.84
C GLU A 492 -55.13 -11.19 -150.18
N GLU A 493 -54.56 -11.83 -149.17
CA GLU A 493 -53.36 -11.35 -148.48
C GLU A 493 -52.10 -11.52 -149.34
N GLU A 494 -51.94 -12.62 -150.07
CA GLU A 494 -50.86 -12.77 -151.05
C GLU A 494 -50.89 -11.68 -152.13
N GLU A 495 -52.09 -11.37 -152.65
CA GLU A 495 -52.29 -10.29 -153.62
C GLU A 495 -51.94 -8.90 -153.05
N ARG A 496 -52.20 -8.65 -151.75
CA ARG A 496 -51.75 -7.41 -151.08
C ARG A 496 -50.23 -7.35 -150.93
N GLN A 497 -49.57 -8.45 -150.56
CA GLN A 497 -48.12 -8.48 -150.32
C GLN A 497 -47.33 -8.13 -151.59
N ARG A 498 -47.66 -8.75 -152.73
CA ARG A 498 -47.01 -8.47 -154.04
C ARG A 498 -47.08 -6.99 -154.43
N ARG A 499 -48.19 -6.31 -154.11
CA ARG A 499 -48.39 -4.87 -154.39
C ARG A 499 -47.58 -3.97 -153.45
N LEU A 500 -47.40 -4.39 -152.19
CA LEU A 500 -46.58 -3.66 -151.20
C LEU A 500 -45.08 -3.79 -151.46
N GLU A 501 -44.60 -4.94 -151.96
CA GLU A 501 -43.19 -5.15 -152.25
C GLU A 501 -42.70 -4.32 -153.45
N ALA A 502 -43.53 -4.16 -154.48
CA ALA A 502 -43.23 -3.27 -155.60
C ALA A 502 -43.04 -1.80 -155.18
N LEU A 503 -43.83 -1.31 -154.21
CA LEU A 503 -43.71 0.04 -153.66
C LEU A 503 -42.46 0.20 -152.77
N ARG A 504 -42.08 -0.83 -152.02
CA ARG A 504 -40.92 -0.82 -151.11
C ARG A 504 -39.58 -0.66 -151.83
N GLN A 505 -39.49 -0.98 -153.12
CA GLN A 505 -38.26 -0.84 -153.90
C GLN A 505 -37.98 0.59 -154.40
N GLN A 506 -38.95 1.52 -154.32
CA GLN A 506 -38.83 2.84 -154.96
C GLN A 506 -38.45 4.01 -154.04
N VAL A 507 -38.58 3.90 -152.71
CA VAL A 507 -38.48 5.05 -151.79
C VAL A 507 -37.79 4.68 -150.45
N ALA A 508 -36.45 4.76 -150.38
CA ALA A 508 -35.68 4.35 -149.19
C ALA A 508 -34.61 5.40 -148.75
N ILE A 509 -34.99 6.33 -147.86
CA ILE A 509 -34.12 7.27 -147.10
C ILE A 509 -34.69 7.44 -145.65
N VAL A 510 -33.91 7.90 -144.67
CA VAL A 510 -34.08 7.69 -143.20
C VAL A 510 -34.16 9.01 -142.36
N ALA A 511 -34.96 9.06 -141.28
CA ALA A 511 -34.90 10.03 -140.13
C ALA A 511 -35.81 9.61 -138.92
N GLU A 512 -35.77 10.31 -137.75
CA GLU A 512 -36.13 9.77 -136.40
C GLU A 512 -36.80 10.72 -135.34
N PHE A 513 -37.46 10.11 -134.31
CA PHE A 513 -37.81 10.54 -132.92
C PHE A 513 -38.72 11.80 -132.69
N ASP A 514 -39.28 12.18 -131.50
CA ASP A 514 -38.88 12.02 -130.07
C ASP A 514 -40.11 11.87 -129.06
N PRO A 515 -40.14 12.18 -127.72
CA PRO A 515 -40.32 11.08 -126.73
C PRO A 515 -41.32 11.24 -125.54
N ALA A 516 -42.12 12.31 -125.38
CA ALA A 516 -42.65 12.88 -124.10
C ALA A 516 -43.47 12.00 -123.10
N ARG A 517 -43.59 10.69 -123.27
CA ARG A 517 -44.50 9.78 -122.53
C ARG A 517 -43.97 9.28 -121.15
N MET A 518 -42.82 9.77 -120.67
CA MET A 518 -42.01 9.06 -119.66
C MET A 518 -42.19 9.50 -118.19
N MET A 519 -42.95 10.56 -117.89
CA MET A 519 -42.85 11.30 -116.61
C MET A 519 -44.18 11.51 -115.86
N ALA A 520 -44.89 10.44 -115.45
CA ALA A 520 -46.11 10.55 -114.63
C ALA A 520 -46.29 9.40 -113.62
N ASP A 521 -46.60 9.75 -112.37
CA ASP A 521 -46.70 8.82 -111.23
C ASP A 521 -48.04 8.06 -111.14
N THR A 522 -48.02 6.94 -110.40
CA THR A 522 -49.18 6.05 -110.22
C THR A 522 -49.58 5.82 -108.76
N VAL A 523 -50.75 5.21 -108.56
CA VAL A 523 -51.59 5.27 -107.33
C VAL A 523 -50.91 4.76 -106.04
N ALA A 524 -49.87 3.93 -106.13
CA ALA A 524 -49.28 3.24 -104.97
C ALA A 524 -48.54 4.14 -103.96
N SER A 525 -48.15 5.36 -104.32
CA SER A 525 -47.35 6.25 -103.43
C SER A 525 -48.18 6.89 -102.31
N LYS A 526 -49.44 7.26 -102.58
CA LYS A 526 -50.26 8.11 -101.68
C LYS A 526 -50.63 7.44 -100.35
N ALA A 527 -50.64 6.11 -100.29
CA ALA A 527 -51.02 5.36 -99.08
C ALA A 527 -49.97 5.37 -97.96
N ARG A 528 -48.73 5.84 -98.20
CA ARG A 528 -47.65 5.81 -97.19
C ARG A 528 -47.52 7.07 -96.32
N MET A 529 -48.35 8.09 -96.55
CA MET A 529 -48.20 9.43 -95.96
C MET A 529 -49.10 9.76 -94.75
N GLY A 530 -49.86 8.79 -94.22
CA GLY A 530 -50.37 8.81 -92.84
C GLY A 530 -51.17 10.05 -92.40
N ILE A 531 -52.23 10.42 -93.13
CA ILE A 531 -53.14 11.52 -92.76
C ILE A 531 -54.44 10.92 -92.18
N GLY A 532 -54.84 11.33 -90.96
CA GLY A 532 -56.17 11.01 -90.41
C GLY A 532 -56.26 10.51 -88.96
N THR A 533 -55.41 10.95 -88.04
CA THR A 533 -55.58 10.67 -86.60
C THR A 533 -55.50 11.94 -85.74
N GLU A 534 -56.67 12.40 -85.32
CA GLU A 534 -56.94 13.39 -84.27
C GLU A 534 -57.84 12.67 -83.23
N GLU A 535 -57.89 12.98 -81.93
CA GLU A 535 -57.03 13.84 -81.09
C GLU A 535 -55.95 12.96 -80.39
N GLU A 536 -55.32 13.20 -79.23
CA GLU A 536 -55.31 14.24 -78.17
C GLU A 536 -53.89 14.26 -77.54
N PHE A 537 -53.50 15.29 -76.76
CA PHE A 537 -52.17 15.30 -76.13
C PHE A 537 -52.06 16.08 -74.79
N ILE A 538 -52.16 15.37 -73.66
CA ILE A 538 -51.87 15.93 -72.32
C ILE A 538 -50.36 16.03 -72.04
N LEU A 539 -49.91 17.28 -71.82
CA LEU A 539 -48.69 17.75 -71.12
C LEU A 539 -47.30 17.19 -71.53
N GLN A 540 -46.31 18.08 -71.45
CA GLN A 540 -44.93 17.87 -71.90
C GLN A 540 -44.26 16.62 -71.31
N ARG A 541 -43.91 15.65 -72.17
CA ARG A 541 -42.92 14.62 -71.83
C ARG A 541 -41.50 15.19 -71.97
N PRO A 542 -40.57 14.90 -71.04
CA PRO A 542 -39.15 15.16 -71.27
C PRO A 542 -38.62 14.30 -72.44
N LEU A 543 -37.63 14.83 -73.17
CA LEU A 543 -37.05 14.19 -74.37
C LEU A 543 -36.40 12.82 -74.12
N PHE A 544 -36.13 12.46 -72.87
CA PHE A 544 -35.63 11.13 -72.48
C PHE A 544 -36.44 10.56 -71.34
N LYS A 545 -36.67 9.24 -71.37
CA LYS A 545 -37.39 8.51 -70.34
C LYS A 545 -36.47 8.31 -69.12
N LEU A 546 -36.66 9.13 -68.09
CA LEU A 546 -35.91 9.01 -66.84
C LEU A 546 -36.24 7.69 -66.15
N HIS A 547 -35.25 6.80 -66.08
CA HIS A 547 -35.34 5.50 -65.39
C HIS A 547 -34.88 5.65 -63.92
N THR A 548 -35.45 6.60 -63.21
CA THR A 548 -35.29 6.78 -61.76
C THR A 548 -36.24 5.87 -60.98
N TYR A 549 -35.93 5.62 -59.70
CA TYR A 549 -36.85 4.92 -58.81
C TYR A 549 -38.12 5.76 -58.57
N SER A 550 -39.28 5.12 -58.61
CA SER A 550 -40.53 5.72 -58.13
C SER A 550 -40.52 5.80 -56.60
N GLU A 551 -41.20 6.78 -56.03
CA GLU A 551 -41.46 6.89 -54.58
C GLU A 551 -41.99 5.57 -53.99
N GLN A 552 -42.94 4.93 -54.68
CA GLN A 552 -43.49 3.63 -54.28
C GLN A 552 -42.44 2.50 -54.29
N GLN A 553 -41.40 2.61 -55.12
CA GLN A 553 -40.29 1.65 -55.15
C GLN A 553 -39.28 1.93 -54.03
N ILE A 554 -39.04 3.19 -53.68
CA ILE A 554 -38.19 3.57 -52.55
C ILE A 554 -38.84 3.14 -51.23
N ILE A 555 -40.14 3.41 -51.07
CA ILE A 555 -40.95 2.98 -49.91
C ILE A 555 -41.17 1.46 -49.90
N SER A 556 -40.84 0.72 -50.96
CA SER A 556 -40.96 -0.75 -50.96
C SER A 556 -39.88 -1.46 -50.14
N ASP A 557 -38.73 -0.83 -49.86
CA ASP A 557 -37.67 -1.47 -49.06
C ASP A 557 -37.99 -1.45 -47.55
N PRO A 558 -37.96 -2.60 -46.85
CA PRO A 558 -38.31 -2.67 -45.42
C PRO A 558 -37.40 -1.82 -44.53
N ARG A 559 -36.15 -1.57 -44.93
CA ARG A 559 -35.22 -0.69 -44.19
C ARG A 559 -35.71 0.75 -44.21
N VAL A 560 -36.09 1.24 -45.39
CA VAL A 560 -36.58 2.61 -45.58
C VAL A 560 -37.90 2.81 -44.82
N ARG A 561 -38.82 1.85 -44.87
CA ARG A 561 -40.08 1.90 -44.11
C ARG A 561 -39.87 1.98 -42.60
N ILE A 562 -38.95 1.19 -42.06
CA ILE A 562 -38.69 1.15 -40.61
C ILE A 562 -37.88 2.39 -40.18
N GLU A 563 -36.97 2.89 -41.02
CA GLU A 563 -36.25 4.15 -40.77
C GLU A 563 -37.19 5.36 -40.77
N LEU A 564 -38.11 5.43 -41.74
CA LEU A 564 -39.16 6.46 -41.80
C LEU A 564 -40.06 6.42 -40.56
N ALA A 565 -40.57 5.24 -40.18
CA ALA A 565 -41.39 5.09 -38.98
C ALA A 565 -40.63 5.46 -37.68
N LEU A 566 -39.31 5.22 -37.62
CA LEU A 566 -38.45 5.65 -36.51
C LEU A 566 -38.13 7.16 -36.54
N ARG A 567 -38.26 7.85 -37.69
CA ARG A 567 -38.24 9.31 -37.78
C ARG A 567 -39.57 9.91 -37.37
N GLU A 568 -40.69 9.36 -37.84
CA GLU A 568 -42.05 9.77 -37.47
C GLU A 568 -42.31 9.63 -35.96
N ALA A 569 -41.73 8.60 -35.33
CA ALA A 569 -41.74 8.42 -33.88
C ALA A 569 -40.57 9.11 -33.14
N GLU A 570 -39.75 9.92 -33.82
CA GLU A 570 -38.52 10.58 -33.36
C GLU A 570 -37.39 9.66 -32.82
N LEU A 571 -37.64 8.37 -32.59
CA LEU A 571 -36.72 7.36 -32.03
C LEU A 571 -35.45 7.05 -32.85
N HIS A 572 -35.31 7.56 -34.08
CA HIS A 572 -34.20 7.28 -35.01
C HIS A 572 -32.78 7.44 -34.41
N ASN A 573 -32.58 8.32 -33.43
CA ASN A 573 -31.26 8.53 -32.80
C ASN A 573 -30.94 7.59 -31.63
N THR A 574 -31.90 6.77 -31.18
CA THR A 574 -31.74 5.87 -30.03
C THR A 574 -30.73 4.74 -30.29
N LEU A 575 -30.16 4.18 -29.21
CA LEU A 575 -29.31 2.98 -29.30
C LEU A 575 -30.07 1.79 -29.91
N TYR A 576 -31.35 1.63 -29.57
CA TYR A 576 -32.24 0.60 -30.12
C TYR A 576 -32.40 0.71 -31.65
N ALA A 577 -32.64 1.92 -32.18
CA ALA A 577 -32.70 2.15 -33.62
C ALA A 577 -31.35 1.84 -34.31
N LYS A 578 -30.24 2.29 -33.72
CA LYS A 578 -28.88 2.05 -34.22
C LYS A 578 -28.50 0.56 -34.22
N GLU A 579 -29.03 -0.22 -33.29
CA GLU A 579 -28.86 -1.67 -33.26
C GLU A 579 -29.74 -2.43 -34.24
N ILE A 580 -30.96 -1.96 -34.53
CA ILE A 580 -31.93 -2.68 -35.37
C ILE A 580 -31.73 -2.39 -36.86
N LEU A 581 -31.49 -1.13 -37.26
CA LEU A 581 -31.37 -0.76 -38.67
C LEU A 581 -30.33 -1.59 -39.46
N PRO A 582 -29.14 -1.96 -38.90
CA PRO A 582 -28.20 -2.85 -39.58
C PRO A 582 -28.69 -4.31 -39.70
N LYS A 583 -29.51 -4.78 -38.76
CA LYS A 583 -29.98 -6.18 -38.66
C LYS A 583 -31.12 -6.51 -39.65
N ILE A 584 -31.81 -5.49 -40.19
CA ILE A 584 -32.89 -5.65 -41.17
C ILE A 584 -32.28 -6.00 -42.55
N PRO A 585 -32.72 -7.07 -43.24
CA PRO A 585 -32.27 -7.38 -44.59
C PRO A 585 -32.82 -6.39 -45.64
N PRO A 586 -32.09 -6.09 -46.73
CA PRO A 586 -32.62 -5.32 -47.85
C PRO A 586 -33.64 -6.13 -48.65
N LEU A 587 -34.51 -5.48 -49.43
CA LEU A 587 -35.56 -6.13 -50.23
C LEU A 587 -35.02 -7.18 -51.23
N LYS A 588 -33.77 -7.02 -51.66
CA LYS A 588 -32.99 -8.03 -52.40
C LYS A 588 -31.65 -8.20 -51.71
N LEU A 589 -31.37 -9.42 -51.25
CA LEU A 589 -30.05 -9.78 -50.71
C LEU A 589 -28.95 -9.53 -51.76
N PRO A 590 -27.72 -9.15 -51.33
CA PRO A 590 -26.57 -9.12 -52.22
C PRO A 590 -26.38 -10.47 -52.93
N ARG A 591 -25.81 -10.44 -54.15
CA ARG A 591 -25.32 -11.68 -54.76
C ARG A 591 -24.12 -12.19 -53.95
N ARG A 592 -23.86 -13.51 -53.99
CA ARG A 592 -22.81 -14.18 -53.18
C ARG A 592 -21.40 -13.65 -53.44
N ASP A 593 -21.14 -13.17 -54.65
CA ASP A 593 -19.91 -12.49 -55.09
C ASP A 593 -19.75 -11.07 -54.55
N MET A 594 -20.81 -10.49 -53.96
CA MET A 594 -20.85 -9.14 -53.38
C MET A 594 -21.02 -9.14 -51.85
N GLU A 595 -20.90 -10.29 -51.18
CA GLU A 595 -20.91 -10.36 -49.72
C GLU A 595 -19.60 -9.82 -49.12
N SER A 596 -19.65 -8.62 -48.50
CA SER A 596 -18.51 -8.07 -47.79
C SER A 596 -18.20 -8.87 -46.51
N THR A 597 -17.06 -9.55 -46.47
CA THR A 597 -16.57 -10.28 -45.29
C THR A 597 -16.06 -9.38 -44.17
N VAL A 598 -15.81 -8.09 -44.45
CA VAL A 598 -15.21 -7.07 -43.57
C VAL A 598 -15.90 -6.92 -42.20
N PHE A 599 -17.19 -7.26 -42.09
CA PHE A 599 -17.99 -7.11 -40.87
C PHE A 599 -18.53 -8.45 -40.31
N LYS A 600 -17.92 -9.59 -40.67
CA LYS A 600 -18.21 -10.88 -40.03
C LYS A 600 -17.22 -11.09 -38.87
N ILE A 601 -17.73 -10.99 -37.64
CA ILE A 601 -17.07 -11.35 -36.37
C ILE A 601 -17.55 -12.74 -35.98
#